data_AF-A0A0H3D7X6-F1
#
_entry.id   AF-A0A0H3D7X6-F1
#
_cell.length_a   1.000
_cell.length_b   1.000
_cell.length_c   1.000
_cell.angle_alpha   90.00
_cell.angle_beta   90.00
_cell.angle_gamma   90.00
#
_symmetry.space_group_name_H-M   'P 1'
#
loop_
_entity.id
_entity.type
_entity.pdbx_description
1 polymer ?
#
loop_
_entity_poly.entity_id
_entity_poly.type
_entity_poly.pdbx_seq_one_letter_code
_entity_poly.pdbx_strand_id
1 'polypeptide(L)'
;MIPLPTQRERLAILAVHSKGKLLDDDVDLTVVARGTPGFSGADLANLINEAAIFAVRRGRDVLDALDFAEARDRILLGHRDSSNALLPEEKHAVAVHESGHALVAALSEHGDPVAKVTILPAGQALGVTEQLPVDERHLYSAGYLHDSLAIRMGGRAAELVVFGAVSTGAADDLAGATALATRMVREFGMSAAVGPVGFAAERPTCLGGEQVTSRPYAEATQRLIDREVTKLLRAHFHAEAALPSRPAANPATG
;
A
#
# COMPACT_ATOMS: atom_id res chain seq x y z
N MET A 1 3.51 0.97 -27.31
CA MET A 1 3.79 0.83 -25.87
C MET A 1 3.55 -0.63 -25.51
N ILE A 2 4.55 -1.32 -24.98
CA ILE A 2 4.36 -2.69 -24.46
C ILE A 2 3.85 -2.52 -23.02
N PRO A 3 2.70 -3.13 -22.64
CA PRO A 3 2.19 -3.03 -21.28
C PRO A 3 3.15 -3.68 -20.28
N LEU A 4 3.05 -3.27 -19.01
CA LEU A 4 3.77 -3.95 -17.92
C LEU A 4 3.26 -5.40 -17.77
N PRO A 5 4.13 -6.34 -17.38
CA PRO A 5 3.77 -7.74 -17.27
C PRO A 5 2.73 -8.01 -16.16
N THR A 6 1.78 -8.89 -16.49
CA THR A 6 0.85 -9.52 -15.54
C THR A 6 1.61 -10.40 -14.53
N GLN A 7 1.00 -10.75 -13.40
CA GLN A 7 1.59 -11.62 -12.37
C GLN A 7 2.15 -12.92 -12.95
N ARG A 8 1.41 -13.56 -13.87
CA ARG A 8 1.87 -14.80 -14.53
C ARG A 8 3.08 -14.56 -15.41
N GLU A 9 3.14 -13.43 -16.10
CA GLU A 9 4.30 -13.04 -16.91
C GLU A 9 5.49 -12.68 -16.01
N ARG A 10 5.26 -11.99 -14.88
CA ARG A 10 6.32 -11.71 -13.89
C ARG A 10 6.92 -13.00 -13.34
N LEU A 11 6.10 -13.99 -13.01
CA LEU A 11 6.57 -15.32 -12.59
C LEU A 11 7.43 -15.99 -13.67
N ALA A 12 7.00 -15.93 -14.94
CA ALA A 12 7.76 -16.50 -16.05
C ALA A 12 9.10 -15.78 -16.25
N ILE A 13 9.12 -14.44 -16.14
CA ILE A 13 10.33 -13.62 -16.23
C ILE A 13 11.29 -13.96 -15.08
N LEU A 14 10.79 -14.02 -13.85
CA LEU A 14 11.57 -14.42 -12.67
C LEU A 14 12.18 -15.81 -12.87
N ALA A 15 11.40 -16.78 -13.34
CA ALA A 15 11.89 -18.13 -13.62
C ALA A 15 12.99 -18.17 -14.69
N VAL A 16 12.94 -17.29 -15.71
CA VAL A 16 14.01 -17.16 -16.70
C VAL A 16 15.28 -16.58 -16.10
N HIS A 17 15.15 -15.50 -15.33
CA HIS A 17 16.31 -14.81 -14.73
C HIS A 17 16.91 -15.55 -13.53
N SER A 18 16.17 -16.46 -12.92
CA SER A 18 16.68 -17.36 -11.86
C SER A 18 17.47 -18.56 -12.42
N LYS A 19 17.46 -18.80 -13.75
CA LYS A 19 18.25 -19.88 -14.34
C LYS A 19 19.75 -19.69 -14.06
N GLY A 20 20.36 -20.70 -13.44
CA GLY A 20 21.77 -20.68 -13.06
C GLY A 20 22.07 -19.99 -11.74
N LYS A 21 21.04 -19.59 -10.97
CA LYS A 21 21.17 -19.18 -9.57
C LYS A 21 20.83 -20.36 -8.66
N LEU A 22 21.53 -20.48 -7.54
CA LEU A 22 21.19 -21.44 -6.49
C LEU A 22 20.13 -20.79 -5.61
N LEU A 23 18.92 -21.35 -5.61
CA LEU A 23 17.82 -20.91 -4.75
C LEU A 23 17.66 -21.92 -3.62
N ASP A 24 17.40 -21.44 -2.41
CA ASP A 24 17.03 -22.27 -1.28
C ASP A 24 15.59 -22.83 -1.45
N ASP A 25 15.25 -23.84 -0.69
CA ASP A 25 13.94 -24.50 -0.75
C ASP A 25 12.81 -23.56 -0.24
N ASP A 26 13.15 -22.52 0.52
CA ASP A 26 12.21 -21.53 1.04
C ASP A 26 11.76 -20.48 -0.01
N VAL A 27 12.37 -20.46 -1.20
CA VAL A 27 12.08 -19.46 -2.24
C VAL A 27 10.87 -19.86 -3.08
N ASP A 28 9.72 -19.22 -2.82
CA ASP A 28 8.56 -19.26 -3.71
C ASP A 28 8.51 -18.04 -4.65
N LEU A 29 8.89 -18.24 -5.92
CA LEU A 29 8.83 -17.19 -6.95
C LEU A 29 7.41 -16.68 -7.23
N THR A 30 6.37 -17.45 -6.87
CA THR A 30 4.97 -17.01 -6.95
C THR A 30 4.70 -15.90 -5.95
N VAL A 31 5.23 -16.02 -4.73
CA VAL A 31 5.16 -14.96 -3.70
C VAL A 31 5.94 -13.73 -4.15
N VAL A 32 7.14 -13.92 -4.73
CA VAL A 32 7.94 -12.82 -5.29
C VAL A 32 7.20 -12.10 -6.43
N ALA A 33 6.52 -12.84 -7.32
CA ALA A 33 5.73 -12.26 -8.41
C ALA A 33 4.51 -11.47 -7.92
N ARG A 34 3.84 -11.94 -6.86
CA ARG A 34 2.76 -11.22 -6.17
C ARG A 34 3.25 -9.91 -5.57
N GLY A 35 4.47 -9.91 -5.05
CA GLY A 35 5.08 -8.77 -4.36
C GLY A 35 5.69 -7.73 -5.28
N THR A 36 5.62 -7.90 -6.61
CA THR A 36 6.26 -7.02 -7.60
C THR A 36 5.26 -6.40 -8.60
N PRO A 37 4.07 -5.93 -8.17
CA PRO A 37 3.12 -5.32 -9.09
C PRO A 37 3.74 -4.07 -9.73
N GLY A 38 3.54 -3.91 -11.04
CA GLY A 38 4.08 -2.79 -11.80
C GLY A 38 5.57 -2.89 -12.19
N PHE A 39 6.26 -3.96 -11.80
CA PHE A 39 7.65 -4.17 -12.22
C PHE A 39 7.72 -4.50 -13.72
N SER A 40 8.65 -3.88 -14.43
CA SER A 40 9.02 -4.27 -15.78
C SER A 40 9.92 -5.51 -15.78
N GLY A 41 10.16 -6.10 -16.96
CA GLY A 41 11.11 -7.21 -17.07
C GLY A 41 12.53 -6.83 -16.61
N ALA A 42 12.95 -5.58 -16.82
CA ALA A 42 14.23 -5.09 -16.35
C ALA A 42 14.26 -4.96 -14.82
N ASP A 43 13.16 -4.52 -14.19
CA ASP A 43 13.07 -4.41 -12.74
C ASP A 43 13.11 -5.79 -12.07
N LEU A 44 12.48 -6.81 -12.66
CA LEU A 44 12.53 -8.20 -12.17
C LEU A 44 13.93 -8.82 -12.33
N ALA A 45 14.62 -8.53 -13.44
CA ALA A 45 16.01 -8.95 -13.61
C ALA A 45 16.92 -8.27 -12.56
N ASN A 46 16.69 -6.98 -12.30
CA ASN A 46 17.40 -6.25 -11.27
C ASN A 46 17.12 -6.79 -9.86
N LEU A 47 15.87 -7.18 -9.57
CA LEU A 47 15.50 -7.79 -8.29
C LEU A 47 16.31 -9.06 -7.99
N ILE A 48 16.46 -9.95 -8.97
CA ILE A 48 17.24 -11.18 -8.80
C ILE A 48 18.73 -10.87 -8.59
N ASN A 49 19.26 -9.86 -9.29
CA ASN A 49 20.64 -9.44 -9.10
C ASN A 49 20.86 -8.85 -7.70
N GLU A 50 19.94 -8.01 -7.21
CA GLU A 50 19.98 -7.46 -5.86
C GLU A 50 19.87 -8.56 -4.80
N ALA A 51 19.00 -9.56 -4.99
CA ALA A 51 18.91 -10.71 -4.09
C ALA A 51 20.24 -11.49 -4.04
N ALA A 52 20.89 -11.71 -5.18
CA ALA A 52 22.21 -12.33 -5.22
C ALA A 52 23.28 -11.49 -4.48
N ILE A 53 23.21 -10.15 -4.57
CA ILE A 53 24.13 -9.26 -3.84
C ILE A 53 23.91 -9.40 -2.32
N PHE A 54 22.67 -9.52 -1.85
CA PHE A 54 22.37 -9.78 -0.45
C PHE A 54 22.93 -11.11 0.04
N ALA A 55 22.74 -12.20 -0.73
CA ALA A 55 23.30 -13.51 -0.43
C ALA A 55 24.84 -13.44 -0.29
N VAL A 56 25.53 -12.86 -1.28
CA VAL A 56 27.00 -12.74 -1.30
C VAL A 56 27.51 -11.88 -0.15
N ARG A 57 26.84 -10.78 0.18
CA ARG A 57 27.21 -9.92 1.33
C ARG A 57 27.11 -10.66 2.66
N ARG A 58 26.26 -11.67 2.75
CA ARG A 58 26.10 -12.56 3.91
C ARG A 58 27.03 -13.78 3.85
N GLY A 59 27.92 -13.85 2.86
CA GLY A 59 28.86 -14.96 2.69
C GLY A 59 28.20 -16.25 2.18
N ARG A 60 27.09 -16.13 1.45
CA ARG A 60 26.32 -17.26 0.90
C ARG A 60 26.29 -17.20 -0.62
N ASP A 61 26.26 -18.39 -1.23
CA ASP A 61 26.10 -18.55 -2.68
C ASP A 61 24.68 -19.05 -3.07
N VAL A 62 23.84 -19.32 -2.07
CA VAL A 62 22.45 -19.73 -2.19
C VAL A 62 21.56 -18.56 -1.77
N LEU A 63 20.59 -18.20 -2.62
CA LEU A 63 19.62 -17.13 -2.38
C LEU A 63 18.42 -17.70 -1.62
N ASP A 64 18.04 -17.09 -0.50
CA ASP A 64 16.85 -17.45 0.25
C ASP A 64 15.70 -16.44 0.05
N ALA A 65 14.53 -16.74 0.62
CA ALA A 65 13.36 -15.86 0.53
C ALA A 65 13.62 -14.45 1.12
N LEU A 66 14.48 -14.35 2.14
CA LEU A 66 14.83 -13.09 2.79
C LEU A 66 15.63 -12.18 1.84
N ASP A 67 16.56 -12.74 1.06
CA ASP A 67 17.34 -11.99 0.08
C ASP A 67 16.44 -11.33 -0.98
N PHE A 68 15.40 -12.04 -1.45
CA PHE A 68 14.39 -11.46 -2.35
C PHE A 68 13.56 -10.37 -1.66
N ALA A 69 13.15 -10.59 -0.40
CA ALA A 69 12.39 -9.61 0.35
C ALA A 69 13.19 -8.31 0.57
N GLU A 70 14.48 -8.40 0.90
CA GLU A 70 15.36 -7.24 1.08
C GLU A 70 15.71 -6.56 -0.25
N ALA A 71 15.93 -7.33 -1.32
CA ALA A 71 16.14 -6.79 -2.66
C ALA A 71 14.95 -5.96 -3.12
N ARG A 72 13.74 -6.48 -2.91
CA ARG A 72 12.50 -5.76 -3.25
C ARG A 72 12.34 -4.51 -2.40
N ASP A 73 12.55 -4.60 -1.08
CA ASP A 73 12.50 -3.42 -0.20
C ASP A 73 13.47 -2.34 -0.66
N ARG A 74 14.69 -2.73 -1.04
CA ARG A 74 15.70 -1.79 -1.54
C ARG A 74 15.27 -1.12 -2.85
N ILE A 75 14.61 -1.85 -3.75
CA ILE A 75 14.12 -1.30 -5.03
C ILE A 75 12.92 -0.36 -4.80
N LEU A 76 11.99 -0.75 -3.93
CA LEU A 76 10.74 -0.01 -3.70
C LEU A 76 10.91 1.19 -2.77
N LEU A 77 11.62 0.99 -1.66
CA LEU A 77 11.72 1.96 -0.57
C LEU A 77 13.05 2.70 -0.61
N GLY A 78 14.08 2.13 -1.24
CA GLY A 78 15.44 2.66 -1.24
C GLY A 78 16.32 2.01 -0.16
N HIS A 79 17.54 2.53 -0.02
CA HIS A 79 18.53 1.98 0.91
C HIS A 79 18.14 2.20 2.36
N ARG A 80 18.47 1.22 3.20
CA ARG A 80 18.40 1.34 4.66
C ARG A 80 19.70 1.97 5.15
N ASP A 81 19.65 3.25 5.49
CA ASP A 81 20.79 3.95 6.09
C ASP A 81 20.79 3.72 7.61
N SER A 82 21.82 3.03 8.10
CA SER A 82 22.04 2.81 9.54
C SER A 82 22.40 4.09 10.30
N SER A 83 22.73 5.18 9.58
CA SER A 83 23.06 6.49 10.15
C SER A 83 21.83 7.28 10.61
N ASN A 84 20.64 6.98 10.06
CA ASN A 84 19.40 7.68 10.37
C ASN A 84 18.64 6.97 11.51
N ALA A 85 19.31 6.82 12.64
CA ALA A 85 18.74 6.17 13.81
C ALA A 85 17.65 7.04 14.44
N LEU A 86 16.39 6.61 14.30
CA LEU A 86 15.25 7.19 15.00
C LEU A 86 15.48 7.20 16.53
N LEU A 87 15.06 8.29 17.18
CA LEU A 87 15.04 8.39 18.64
C LEU A 87 14.09 7.33 19.23
N PRO A 88 14.26 6.90 20.49
CA PRO A 88 13.39 5.90 21.12
C PRO A 88 11.89 6.25 21.05
N GLU A 89 11.56 7.53 21.24
CA GLU A 89 10.18 8.02 21.16
C GLU A 89 9.63 7.96 19.74
N GLU A 90 10.44 8.32 18.73
CA GLU A 90 10.06 8.22 17.32
C GLU A 90 9.87 6.75 16.90
N LYS A 91 10.75 5.85 17.35
CA LYS A 91 10.60 4.40 17.12
C LYS A 91 9.31 3.87 17.73
N HIS A 92 8.95 4.33 18.92
CA HIS A 92 7.71 3.95 19.57
C HIS A 92 6.49 4.49 18.80
N ALA A 93 6.55 5.74 18.35
CA ALA A 93 5.49 6.34 17.52
C ALA A 93 5.29 5.57 16.21
N VAL A 94 6.37 5.26 15.49
CA VAL A 94 6.34 4.43 14.28
C VAL A 94 5.78 3.04 14.59
N ALA A 95 6.20 2.40 15.68
CA ALA A 95 5.67 1.08 16.05
C ALA A 95 4.16 1.10 16.30
N VAL A 96 3.64 2.12 16.98
CA VAL A 96 2.20 2.29 17.19
C VAL A 96 1.48 2.53 15.87
N HIS A 97 2.06 3.37 15.01
CA HIS A 97 1.52 3.68 13.69
C HIS A 97 1.39 2.43 12.81
N GLU A 98 2.48 1.67 12.64
CA GLU A 98 2.47 0.44 11.85
C GLU A 98 1.55 -0.64 12.46
N SER A 99 1.49 -0.71 13.79
CA SER A 99 0.55 -1.60 14.47
C SER A 99 -0.91 -1.26 14.16
N GLY A 100 -1.22 0.03 13.98
CA GLY A 100 -2.53 0.50 13.56
C GLY A 100 -2.92 -0.02 12.19
N HIS A 101 -2.04 0.13 11.18
CA HIS A 101 -2.27 -0.43 9.85
C HIS A 101 -2.44 -1.95 9.90
N ALA A 102 -1.53 -2.64 10.59
CA ALA A 102 -1.51 -4.10 10.65
C ALA A 102 -2.77 -4.66 11.34
N LEU A 103 -3.21 -4.04 12.43
CA LEU A 103 -4.40 -4.47 13.16
C LEU A 103 -5.67 -4.30 12.31
N VAL A 104 -5.84 -3.13 11.69
CA VAL A 104 -7.02 -2.87 10.85
C VAL A 104 -7.03 -3.81 9.64
N ALA A 105 -5.87 -4.04 9.03
CA ALA A 105 -5.75 -4.98 7.91
C ALA A 105 -6.10 -6.42 8.33
N ALA A 106 -5.63 -6.87 9.50
CA ALA A 106 -5.95 -8.21 10.02
C ALA A 106 -7.43 -8.39 10.38
N LEU A 107 -8.14 -7.31 10.72
CA LEU A 107 -9.58 -7.33 11.03
C LEU A 107 -10.47 -7.08 9.80
N SER A 108 -9.89 -6.71 8.66
CA SER A 108 -10.62 -6.41 7.42
C SER A 108 -11.05 -7.69 6.73
N GLU A 109 -12.31 -7.75 6.28
CA GLU A 109 -12.87 -8.94 5.64
C GLU A 109 -12.42 -9.11 4.19
N HIS A 110 -12.29 -8.00 3.46
CA HIS A 110 -12.02 -7.97 2.02
C HIS A 110 -10.59 -7.55 1.69
N GLY A 111 -9.92 -6.87 2.63
CA GLY A 111 -8.57 -6.34 2.49
C GLY A 111 -7.52 -7.41 2.21
N ASP A 112 -6.41 -6.99 1.60
CA ASP A 112 -5.30 -7.90 1.35
C ASP A 112 -4.58 -8.26 2.67
N PRO A 113 -4.11 -9.51 2.84
CA PRO A 113 -3.48 -9.94 4.08
C PRO A 113 -2.15 -9.24 4.30
N VAL A 114 -1.82 -9.00 5.58
CA VAL A 114 -0.51 -8.48 5.99
C VAL A 114 0.55 -9.54 5.73
N ALA A 115 1.56 -9.18 4.93
CA ALA A 115 2.70 -10.04 4.64
C ALA A 115 3.89 -9.73 5.55
N LYS A 116 4.10 -8.45 5.90
CA LYS A 116 5.24 -8.02 6.70
C LYS A 116 4.93 -6.70 7.41
N VAL A 117 5.46 -6.56 8.62
CA VAL A 117 5.46 -5.29 9.37
C VAL A 117 6.88 -5.00 9.83
N THR A 118 7.36 -3.78 9.62
CA THR A 118 8.69 -3.35 10.05
C THR A 118 8.69 -1.89 10.50
N ILE A 119 9.48 -1.59 11.52
CA ILE A 119 9.75 -0.22 12.00
C ILE A 119 11.17 0.23 11.62
N LEU A 120 11.82 -0.51 10.73
CA LEU A 120 13.16 -0.19 10.24
C LEU A 120 13.03 0.78 9.07
N PRO A 121 13.63 1.97 9.14
CA PRO A 121 13.52 2.97 8.09
C PRO A 121 14.22 2.52 6.81
N ALA A 122 13.64 2.88 5.65
CA ALA A 122 14.17 2.61 4.33
C ALA A 122 13.82 3.78 3.39
N GLY A 123 14.84 4.42 2.80
CA GLY A 123 14.69 5.66 2.04
C GLY A 123 13.88 6.72 2.79
N GLN A 124 12.69 7.05 2.29
CA GLN A 124 11.78 8.04 2.90
C GLN A 124 10.79 7.45 3.91
N ALA A 125 10.61 6.13 3.93
CA ALA A 125 9.69 5.45 4.83
C ALA A 125 10.35 5.18 6.19
N LEU A 126 9.65 5.49 7.29
CA LEU A 126 10.15 5.26 8.65
C LEU A 126 9.73 3.89 9.23
N GLY A 127 8.65 3.33 8.68
CA GLY A 127 8.11 2.00 8.93
C GLY A 127 7.26 1.59 7.72
N VAL A 128 6.93 0.31 7.62
CA VAL A 128 6.08 -0.22 6.56
C VAL A 128 5.25 -1.40 7.06
N THR A 129 3.95 -1.33 6.80
CA THR A 129 3.01 -2.46 6.85
C THR A 129 2.69 -2.88 5.42
N GLU A 130 3.25 -4.01 5.01
CA GLU A 130 3.09 -4.54 3.66
C GLU A 130 1.89 -5.47 3.58
N GLN A 131 1.01 -5.21 2.61
CA GLN A 131 -0.07 -6.11 2.23
C GLN A 131 0.25 -6.78 0.89
N LEU A 132 0.00 -8.09 0.80
CA LEU A 132 0.26 -8.86 -0.40
C LEU A 132 -1.04 -9.42 -0.99
N PRO A 133 -1.51 -8.92 -2.15
CA PRO A 133 -2.75 -9.40 -2.76
C PRO A 133 -2.70 -10.89 -3.02
N VAL A 134 -3.77 -11.63 -2.70
CA VAL A 134 -3.88 -13.08 -2.99
C VAL A 134 -3.89 -13.33 -4.49
N ASP A 135 -4.68 -12.51 -5.20
CA ASP A 135 -4.85 -12.55 -6.64
C ASP A 135 -4.69 -11.14 -7.23
N GLU A 136 -4.16 -11.06 -8.44
CA GLU A 136 -4.13 -9.79 -9.19
C GLU A 136 -5.55 -9.46 -9.69
N ARG A 137 -6.18 -8.46 -9.07
CA ARG A 137 -7.58 -8.07 -9.33
C ARG A 137 -7.64 -6.95 -10.37
N HIS A 138 -8.58 -7.09 -11.30
CA HIS A 138 -8.92 -6.05 -12.29
C HIS A 138 -10.14 -5.23 -11.87
N LEU A 139 -10.96 -5.76 -10.97
CA LEU A 139 -12.16 -5.14 -10.43
C LEU A 139 -12.10 -5.17 -8.90
N TYR A 140 -12.44 -4.05 -8.27
CA TYR A 140 -12.43 -3.90 -6.82
C TYR A 140 -13.85 -3.68 -6.32
N SER A 141 -14.28 -4.48 -5.35
CA SER A 141 -15.59 -4.34 -4.72
C SER A 141 -15.61 -3.09 -3.82
N ALA A 142 -16.80 -2.59 -3.52
CA ALA A 142 -16.95 -1.52 -2.54
C ALA A 142 -16.34 -1.90 -1.19
N GLY A 143 -16.56 -3.14 -0.72
CA GLY A 143 -15.98 -3.67 0.53
C GLY A 143 -14.45 -3.57 0.55
N TYR A 144 -13.77 -3.99 -0.51
CA TYR A 144 -12.31 -3.86 -0.61
C TYR A 144 -11.84 -2.41 -0.53
N LEU A 145 -12.52 -1.49 -1.22
CA LEU A 145 -12.14 -0.07 -1.22
C LEU A 145 -12.40 0.58 0.14
N HIS A 146 -13.48 0.20 0.82
CA HIS A 146 -13.76 0.62 2.20
C HIS A 146 -12.70 0.11 3.17
N ASP A 147 -12.33 -1.18 3.10
CA ASP A 147 -11.26 -1.75 3.92
C ASP A 147 -9.92 -1.08 3.62
N SER A 148 -9.62 -0.81 2.35
CA SER A 148 -8.42 -0.06 1.95
C SER A 148 -8.35 1.34 2.55
N LEU A 149 -9.49 2.03 2.67
CA LEU A 149 -9.56 3.34 3.34
C LEU A 149 -9.40 3.21 4.86
N ALA A 150 -10.03 2.21 5.47
CA ALA A 150 -9.92 1.92 6.90
C ALA A 150 -8.45 1.66 7.28
N ILE A 151 -7.77 0.79 6.53
CA ILE A 151 -6.37 0.44 6.77
C ILE A 151 -5.47 1.68 6.70
N ARG A 152 -5.62 2.53 5.68
CA ARG A 152 -4.87 3.80 5.57
C ARG A 152 -5.15 4.76 6.73
N MET A 153 -6.31 4.69 7.35
CA MET A 153 -6.63 5.49 8.54
C MET A 153 -6.13 4.86 9.84
N GLY A 154 -5.78 3.58 9.83
CA GLY A 154 -5.40 2.79 10.99
C GLY A 154 -4.20 3.34 11.75
N GLY A 155 -3.12 3.72 11.06
CA GLY A 155 -1.92 4.25 11.72
C GLY A 155 -2.19 5.53 12.49
N ARG A 156 -2.84 6.50 11.85
CA ARG A 156 -3.23 7.76 12.50
C ARG A 156 -4.26 7.57 13.63
N ALA A 157 -5.18 6.62 13.48
CA ALA A 157 -6.15 6.29 14.52
C ALA A 157 -5.46 5.67 15.75
N ALA A 158 -4.50 4.77 15.54
CA ALA A 158 -3.71 4.17 16.62
C ALA A 158 -2.90 5.21 17.38
N GLU A 159 -2.27 6.16 16.68
CA GLU A 159 -1.59 7.29 17.32
C GLU A 159 -2.53 8.08 18.23
N LEU A 160 -3.73 8.44 17.74
CA LEU A 160 -4.70 9.18 18.53
C LEU A 160 -5.14 8.41 19.79
N VAL A 161 -5.34 7.10 19.67
CA VAL A 161 -5.76 6.24 20.79
C VAL A 161 -4.66 6.12 21.85
N VAL A 162 -3.42 5.88 21.43
CA VAL A 162 -2.31 5.58 22.35
C VAL A 162 -1.69 6.87 22.92
N PHE A 163 -1.52 7.89 22.09
CA PHE A 163 -0.83 9.13 22.47
C PHE A 163 -1.77 10.30 22.76
N GLY A 164 -3.06 10.21 22.39
CA GLY A 164 -4.00 11.33 22.51
C GLY A 164 -3.72 12.47 21.50
N ALA A 165 -2.80 12.25 20.56
CA ALA A 165 -2.38 13.23 19.57
C ALA A 165 -2.06 12.53 18.24
N VAL A 166 -2.09 13.29 17.14
CA VAL A 166 -1.73 12.82 15.81
C VAL A 166 -0.36 13.37 15.41
N SER A 167 0.38 12.61 14.60
CA SER A 167 1.69 13.00 14.08
C SER A 167 1.62 13.49 12.63
N THR A 168 2.75 13.98 12.12
CA THR A 168 2.95 14.29 10.70
C THR A 168 3.29 13.05 9.86
N GLY A 169 3.51 11.89 10.48
CA GLY A 169 3.92 10.64 9.80
C GLY A 169 2.83 10.07 8.88
N ALA A 170 1.56 10.37 9.15
CA ALA A 170 0.41 9.89 8.37
C ALA A 170 0.18 10.63 7.03
N ALA A 171 1.10 11.48 6.58
CA ALA A 171 0.87 12.36 5.43
C ALA A 171 0.60 11.59 4.13
N ASP A 172 1.40 10.56 3.85
CA ASP A 172 1.27 9.74 2.65
C ASP A 172 -0.01 8.88 2.69
N ASP A 173 -0.38 8.37 3.86
CA ASP A 173 -1.63 7.62 4.03
C ASP A 173 -2.86 8.49 3.79
N LEU A 174 -2.85 9.71 4.33
CA LEU A 174 -3.92 10.68 4.11
C LEU A 174 -4.03 11.09 2.65
N ALA A 175 -2.90 11.32 1.98
CA ALA A 175 -2.88 11.64 0.55
C ALA A 175 -3.46 10.49 -0.28
N GLY A 176 -3.01 9.25 -0.02
CA GLY A 176 -3.50 8.05 -0.71
C GLY A 176 -4.96 7.75 -0.42
N ALA A 177 -5.41 7.88 0.82
CA ALA A 177 -6.81 7.70 1.21
C ALA A 177 -7.70 8.77 0.57
N THR A 178 -7.24 10.02 0.52
CA THR A 178 -7.97 11.12 -0.14
C THR A 178 -8.10 10.87 -1.63
N ALA A 179 -7.03 10.42 -2.30
CA ALA A 179 -7.08 10.06 -3.71
C ALA A 179 -8.07 8.91 -3.96
N LEU A 180 -8.03 7.86 -3.14
CA LEU A 180 -8.93 6.71 -3.25
C LEU A 180 -10.40 7.10 -3.02
N ALA A 181 -10.69 7.81 -1.94
CA ALA A 181 -12.04 8.28 -1.61
C ALA A 181 -12.58 9.23 -2.70
N THR A 182 -11.71 10.08 -3.25
CA THR A 182 -12.08 10.95 -4.38
C THR A 182 -12.52 10.12 -5.57
N ARG A 183 -11.78 9.06 -5.94
CA ARG A 183 -12.17 8.17 -7.05
C ARG A 183 -13.45 7.40 -6.75
N MET A 184 -13.62 6.90 -5.51
CA MET A 184 -14.86 6.24 -5.08
C MET A 184 -16.09 7.13 -5.31
N VAL A 185 -16.02 8.38 -4.87
CA VAL A 185 -17.13 9.34 -4.98
C VAL A 185 -17.31 9.84 -6.40
N ARG A 186 -16.21 10.21 -7.07
CA ARG A 186 -16.22 10.94 -8.35
C ARG A 186 -16.31 10.03 -9.57
N GLU A 187 -15.54 8.94 -9.59
CA GLU A 187 -15.37 8.08 -10.77
C GLU A 187 -16.21 6.82 -10.68
N PHE A 188 -16.31 6.23 -9.48
CA PHE A 188 -16.97 4.94 -9.28
C PHE A 188 -18.45 5.05 -8.86
N GLY A 189 -18.95 6.27 -8.65
CA GLY A 189 -20.35 6.51 -8.28
C GLY A 189 -20.75 5.91 -6.92
N MET A 190 -19.80 5.78 -5.99
CA MET A 190 -20.00 5.13 -4.68
C MET A 190 -20.50 6.09 -3.58
N SER A 191 -21.05 7.25 -3.95
CA SER A 191 -21.78 8.12 -3.03
C SER A 191 -23.25 8.14 -3.40
N ALA A 192 -24.13 7.88 -2.42
CA ALA A 192 -25.57 7.98 -2.62
C ALA A 192 -26.03 9.42 -2.93
N ALA A 193 -25.30 10.43 -2.44
CA ALA A 193 -25.64 11.84 -2.69
C ALA A 193 -25.25 12.30 -4.10
N VAL A 194 -24.14 11.79 -4.63
CA VAL A 194 -23.71 12.06 -6.01
C VAL A 194 -24.47 11.18 -7.01
N GLY A 195 -24.74 9.93 -6.61
CA GLY A 195 -25.39 8.92 -7.45
C GLY A 195 -24.41 8.15 -8.34
N PRO A 196 -24.93 7.22 -9.17
CA PRO A 196 -24.13 6.35 -10.04
C PRO A 196 -23.65 7.09 -11.30
N VAL A 197 -22.96 8.22 -11.11
CA VAL A 197 -22.36 9.03 -12.18
C VAL A 197 -20.85 9.01 -12.05
N GLY A 198 -20.17 8.93 -13.20
CA GLY A 198 -18.71 8.93 -13.27
C GLY A 198 -18.20 10.21 -13.94
N PHE A 199 -17.56 11.08 -13.17
CA PHE A 199 -16.86 12.26 -13.68
C PHE A 199 -15.39 11.92 -13.88
N ALA A 200 -15.03 11.30 -15.00
CA ALA A 200 -13.64 10.96 -15.28
C ALA A 200 -12.72 12.20 -15.22
N ALA A 201 -11.45 12.00 -14.82
CA ALA A 201 -10.43 13.02 -14.98
C ALA A 201 -10.15 13.23 -16.48
N GLU A 202 -10.38 14.45 -16.99
CA GLU A 202 -9.91 14.81 -18.32
C GLU A 202 -8.37 14.77 -18.31
N ARG A 203 -7.79 14.14 -19.34
CA ARG A 203 -6.33 14.22 -19.53
C ARG A 203 -5.97 15.68 -19.79
N PRO A 204 -4.94 16.25 -19.15
CA PRO A 204 -4.49 17.59 -19.47
C PRO A 204 -4.17 17.66 -20.97
N THR A 205 -4.92 18.46 -21.71
CA THR A 205 -4.63 18.68 -23.12
C THR A 205 -3.52 19.72 -23.16
N CYS A 206 -2.29 19.29 -23.44
CA CYS A 206 -1.14 20.19 -23.51
C CYS A 206 -1.21 21.03 -24.80
N LEU A 207 -1.96 22.14 -24.76
CA LEU A 207 -1.89 23.19 -25.78
C LEU A 207 -1.27 24.43 -25.13
N GLY A 208 -0.01 24.73 -25.46
CA GLY A 208 0.55 26.08 -25.29
C GLY A 208 0.87 26.54 -23.86
N GLY A 209 1.32 25.65 -22.97
CA GLY A 209 2.04 26.05 -21.74
C GLY A 209 1.20 26.27 -20.48
N GLU A 210 -0.13 26.41 -20.59
CA GLU A 210 -1.03 26.45 -19.43
C GLU A 210 -1.83 25.14 -19.32
N GLN A 211 -1.66 24.43 -18.21
CA GLN A 211 -2.54 23.29 -17.87
C GLN A 211 -3.89 23.84 -17.42
N VAL A 212 -4.78 24.11 -18.37
CA VAL A 212 -6.18 24.38 -18.05
C VAL A 212 -6.83 23.04 -17.67
N THR A 213 -6.96 22.79 -16.36
CA THR A 213 -7.74 21.67 -15.86
C THR A 213 -9.23 22.00 -16.00
N SER A 214 -9.80 21.69 -17.16
CA SER A 214 -11.25 21.72 -17.34
C SER A 214 -11.86 20.56 -16.55
N ARG A 215 -12.90 20.85 -15.76
CA ARG A 215 -13.70 19.83 -15.06
C ARG A 215 -15.05 19.74 -15.80
N PRO A 216 -15.52 18.55 -16.19
CA PRO A 216 -16.76 18.40 -16.96
C PRO A 216 -18.02 18.54 -16.10
N TYR A 217 -17.95 19.22 -14.96
CA TYR A 217 -19.05 19.34 -13.99
C TYR A 217 -19.01 20.68 -13.25
N ALA A 218 -20.18 21.11 -12.78
CA ALA A 218 -20.37 22.40 -12.12
C ALA A 218 -19.65 22.49 -10.76
N GLU A 219 -19.35 23.71 -10.30
CA GLU A 219 -18.77 23.96 -8.97
C GLU A 219 -19.61 23.37 -7.83
N ALA A 220 -20.94 23.40 -7.96
CA ALA A 220 -21.84 22.81 -6.98
C ALA A 220 -21.58 21.30 -6.82
N THR A 221 -21.29 20.60 -7.91
CA THR A 221 -20.91 19.18 -7.92
C THR A 221 -19.54 18.97 -7.28
N GLN A 222 -18.55 19.83 -7.56
CA GLN A 222 -17.26 19.75 -6.88
C GLN A 222 -17.42 19.87 -5.36
N ARG A 223 -18.17 20.89 -4.90
CA ARG A 223 -18.42 21.09 -3.46
C ARG A 223 -19.12 19.88 -2.83
N LEU A 224 -20.00 19.22 -3.56
CA LEU A 224 -20.66 17.99 -3.11
C LEU A 224 -19.65 16.84 -2.98
N ILE A 225 -18.80 16.62 -4.00
CA ILE A 225 -17.74 15.61 -3.99
C ILE A 225 -16.81 15.83 -2.79
N ASP A 226 -16.32 17.06 -2.57
CA ASP A 226 -15.39 17.38 -1.47
C ASP A 226 -16.01 17.07 -0.10
N ARG A 227 -17.31 17.36 0.07
CA ARG A 227 -18.05 17.05 1.30
C ARG A 227 -18.18 15.55 1.52
N GLU A 228 -18.53 14.80 0.48
CA GLU A 228 -18.71 13.35 0.57
C GLU A 228 -17.38 12.62 0.79
N VAL A 229 -16.28 13.07 0.18
CA VAL A 229 -14.92 12.57 0.46
C VAL A 229 -14.55 12.80 1.93
N THR A 230 -14.73 14.04 2.41
CA THR A 230 -14.45 14.36 3.82
C THR A 230 -15.29 13.51 4.78
N LYS A 231 -16.58 13.34 4.48
CA LYS A 231 -17.49 12.51 5.28
C LYS A 231 -17.04 11.05 5.30
N LEU A 232 -16.67 10.49 4.15
CA LEU A 232 -16.20 9.11 4.02
C LEU A 232 -14.93 8.85 4.83
N LEU A 233 -13.92 9.72 4.69
CA LEU A 233 -12.65 9.58 5.42
C LEU A 233 -12.82 9.77 6.93
N ARG A 234 -13.67 10.71 7.37
CA ARG A 234 -13.99 10.89 8.78
C ARG A 234 -14.67 9.67 9.38
N ALA A 235 -15.60 9.06 8.66
CA ALA A 235 -16.30 7.87 9.12
C ALA A 235 -15.33 6.72 9.43
N HIS A 236 -14.41 6.43 8.50
CA HIS A 236 -13.37 5.43 8.69
C HIS A 236 -12.41 5.79 9.83
N PHE A 237 -11.89 7.01 9.85
CA PHE A 237 -11.00 7.44 10.94
C PHE A 237 -11.63 7.28 12.34
N HIS A 238 -12.90 7.64 12.50
CA HIS A 238 -13.60 7.48 13.78
C HIS A 238 -13.92 6.02 14.12
N ALA A 239 -14.24 5.19 13.12
CA ALA A 239 -14.46 3.76 13.32
C ALA A 239 -13.17 3.09 13.83
N GLU A 240 -12.03 3.39 13.21
CA GLU A 240 -10.74 2.82 13.60
C GLU A 240 -10.30 3.30 14.99
N ALA A 241 -10.51 4.57 15.31
CA ALA A 241 -10.24 5.09 16.65
C ALA A 241 -11.15 4.48 17.74
N ALA A 242 -12.29 3.90 17.36
CA ALA A 242 -13.21 3.20 18.26
C ALA A 242 -12.96 1.69 18.37
N LEU A 243 -12.03 1.11 17.61
CA LEU A 243 -11.67 -0.31 17.72
C LEU A 243 -11.29 -0.77 19.16
N PRO A 244 -10.58 0.01 19.99
CA PRO A 244 -10.20 -0.42 21.35
C PRO A 244 -11.40 -0.67 22.28
N SER A 245 -12.58 -0.15 21.94
CA SER A 245 -13.81 -0.29 22.73
C SER A 245 -14.80 -1.30 22.13
N ARG A 246 -14.46 -1.95 21.00
CA ARG A 246 -15.25 -3.09 20.50
C ARG A 246 -14.89 -4.34 21.31
N PRO A 247 -15.87 -5.06 21.89
CA PRO A 247 -15.60 -6.38 22.43
C PRO A 247 -15.03 -7.24 21.29
N ALA A 248 -13.94 -7.97 21.57
CA ALA A 248 -13.34 -8.89 20.62
C ALA A 248 -14.46 -9.72 19.97
N ALA A 249 -14.58 -9.65 18.65
CA ALA A 249 -15.47 -10.53 17.93
C ALA A 249 -15.00 -11.95 18.25
N ASN A 250 -15.78 -12.65 19.06
CA ASN A 250 -15.53 -14.05 19.39
C ASN A 250 -15.44 -14.79 18.05
N PRO A 251 -14.31 -15.46 17.72
CA PRO A 251 -14.26 -16.29 16.54
C PRO A 251 -15.26 -17.43 16.76
N ALA A 252 -16.48 -17.23 16.27
CA ALA A 252 -17.52 -18.23 16.30
C ALA A 252 -17.08 -19.37 15.38
N THR A 253 -16.70 -20.48 16.01
CA THR A 253 -16.92 -21.87 15.59
C THR A 253 -17.56 -22.03 14.20
N GLY A 254 -16.77 -22.59 13.27
CA GLY A 254 -17.20 -23.18 12.01
C GLY A 254 -16.14 -24.16 11.54
#